data_AF-A0A348ZIW2-F1
#
_entry.id   AF-A0A348ZIW2-F1
#
_cell.length_a   1.000
_cell.length_b   1.000
_cell.length_c   1.000
_cell.angle_alpha   90.00
_cell.angle_beta   90.00
_cell.angle_gamma   90.00
#
_symmetry.space_group_name_H-M   'P 1'
#
loop_
_entity.id
_entity.type
_entity.pdbx_description
1 polymer ?
#
loop_
_entity_poly.entity_id
_entity_poly.type
_entity_poly.pdbx_seq_one_letter_code
_entity_poly.pdbx_strand_id
1 'polypeptide(L)' 'PFALGSLLALFEHQVYVQSIIWDINAFDQWGVELGKTLAKSMQGALTDPAQQQNLDASSRGLIKQIKSWNKQEQT' A
#
# COMPACT_ATOMS: atom_id res chain seq x y z
N PRO A 1 -10.75 -12.98 -29.53
CA PRO A 1 -11.37 -11.75 -28.99
C PRO A 1 -12.67 -12.01 -28.20
N PHE A 2 -13.68 -12.63 -28.81
CA PHE A 2 -14.99 -12.88 -28.17
C PHE A 2 -14.89 -13.75 -26.90
N ALA A 3 -14.27 -14.93 -26.99
CA ALA A 3 -14.20 -15.88 -25.88
C ALA A 3 -13.50 -15.31 -24.63
N LEU A 4 -12.43 -14.54 -24.81
CA LEU A 4 -11.72 -13.89 -23.69
C LEU A 4 -12.59 -12.81 -23.04
N GLY A 5 -13.29 -12.00 -23.83
CA GLY A 5 -14.20 -10.98 -23.31
C GLY A 5 -15.36 -11.59 -22.52
N SER A 6 -15.96 -12.67 -23.03
CA SER A 6 -17.00 -13.42 -22.33
C SER A 6 -16.50 -14.02 -21.01
N LEU A 7 -15.26 -14.51 -20.99
CA LEU A 7 -14.64 -15.05 -19.78
C LEU A 7 -14.40 -13.97 -18.73
N LEU A 8 -13.88 -12.80 -19.13
CA LEU A 8 -13.67 -11.67 -18.22
C LEU A 8 -15.00 -11.16 -17.64
N ALA A 9 -16.00 -10.95 -18.48
CA ALA A 9 -17.34 -10.51 -18.05
C ALA A 9 -17.99 -11.50 -17.09
N LEU A 10 -17.80 -12.81 -17.30
CA LEU A 10 -18.26 -13.83 -16.35
C LEU A 10 -17.67 -13.63 -14.95
N PHE A 11 -16.35 -13.39 -14.86
CA PHE A 11 -15.69 -13.17 -13.56
C PHE A 11 -16.08 -11.82 -12.92
N GLU A 12 -16.24 -10.76 -13.72
CA GLU A 12 -16.74 -9.47 -13.21
C GLU A 12 -18.12 -9.62 -12.55
N HIS A 13 -19.04 -10.32 -13.21
CA HIS A 13 -20.36 -10.59 -12.63
C HIS A 13 -20.30 -11.55 -11.44
N GLN A 14 -19.41 -12.55 -11.47
CA GLN A 14 -19.23 -13.45 -10.33
C GLN A 14 -18.75 -12.69 -9.08
N VAL A 15 -17.78 -11.78 -9.22
CA VAL A 15 -17.29 -10.94 -8.11
C VAL A 15 -18.38 -9.98 -7.63
N TYR A 16 -19.14 -9.38 -8.55
CA TYR A 16 -20.27 -8.51 -8.21
C TYR A 16 -21.35 -9.24 -7.41
N VAL A 17 -21.80 -10.43 -7.83
CA VAL A 17 -22.81 -11.20 -7.09
C VAL A 17 -22.31 -11.55 -5.69
N GLN A 18 -21.04 -11.93 -5.55
CA GLN A 18 -20.43 -12.20 -4.23
C GLN A 18 -20.45 -10.96 -3.32
N SER A 19 -20.20 -9.76 -3.87
CA SER A 19 -20.23 -8.53 -3.07
C SER A 19 -21.62 -8.22 -2.53
N ILE A 20 -22.67 -8.48 -3.34
CA ILE A 20 -24.06 -8.32 -2.93
C ILE A 20 -24.41 -9.33 -1.81
N ILE A 21 -23.96 -10.58 -1.91
CA ILE A 21 -24.18 -11.60 -0.87
C ILE A 21 -23.51 -11.21 0.46
N TRP A 22 -22.31 -10.64 0.38
CA TRP A 22 -21.54 -10.21 1.56
C TRP A 22 -21.91 -8.82 2.08
N ASP A 23 -22.86 -8.12 1.44
CA ASP A 23 -23.23 -6.75 1.75
C ASP A 23 -22.02 -5.79 1.80
N ILE A 24 -21.10 -5.98 0.85
CA ILE A 24 -19.92 -5.13 0.65
C ILE A 24 -19.96 -4.45 -0.71
N ASN A 25 -19.32 -3.29 -0.80
CA ASN A 25 -19.21 -2.55 -2.04
C ASN A 25 -18.03 -3.06 -2.89
N ALA A 26 -18.30 -3.68 -4.04
CA ALA A 26 -17.26 -4.16 -4.97
C ALA A 26 -16.48 -3.04 -5.68
N PHE A 27 -16.98 -1.81 -5.64
CA PHE A 27 -16.47 -0.71 -6.46
C PHE A 27 -15.69 0.35 -5.67
N ASP A 28 -15.57 0.20 -4.35
CA ASP A 28 -14.72 1.08 -3.55
C ASP A 28 -13.35 0.49 -3.24
N GLN A 29 -12.42 1.38 -2.87
CA GLN A 29 -11.03 1.04 -2.58
C GLN A 29 -10.47 1.90 -1.44
N TRP A 30 -11.23 2.14 -0.36
CA TRP A 30 -10.77 2.98 0.74
C TRP A 30 -9.48 2.46 1.42
N GLY A 31 -9.26 1.14 1.41
CA GLY A 31 -8.10 0.51 2.04
C GLY A 31 -6.73 0.95 1.51
N VAL A 32 -6.66 1.56 0.32
CA VAL A 32 -5.38 2.00 -0.27
C VAL A 32 -4.89 3.35 0.27
N GLU A 33 -5.79 4.18 0.83
CA GLU A 33 -5.51 5.59 1.13
C GLU A 33 -4.58 5.78 2.34
N LEU A 34 -4.73 4.93 3.37
CA LEU A 34 -3.85 4.98 4.53
C LEU A 34 -2.40 4.65 4.15
N GLY A 35 -2.20 3.60 3.34
CA GLY A 35 -0.88 3.21 2.85
C GLY A 35 -0.21 4.31 2.01
N LYS A 36 -0.97 4.96 1.12
CA LYS A 36 -0.48 6.11 0.34
C LYS A 36 -0.06 7.29 1.23
N THR A 37 -0.85 7.58 2.27
CA THR A 37 -0.55 8.67 3.22
C THR A 37 0.70 8.36 4.05
N LEU A 38 0.79 7.13 4.57
CA LEU A 38 1.95 6.68 5.34
C LEU A 38 3.23 6.68 4.50
N ALA A 39 3.17 6.18 3.25
CA ALA A 39 4.31 6.17 2.35
C ALA A 39 4.87 7.59 2.10
N LYS A 40 4.00 8.59 1.91
CA LYS A 40 4.42 10.00 1.77
C LYS A 40 5.10 10.53 3.04
N SER A 41 4.56 10.21 4.21
CA SER A 41 5.17 10.59 5.49
C SER A 41 6.53 9.91 5.71
N MET A 42 6.64 8.61 5.39
CA MET A 42 7.89 7.87 5.49
C MET A 42 8.95 8.39 4.52
N GLN A 43 8.56 8.78 3.29
CA GLN A 43 9.47 9.41 2.34
C GLN A 43 10.07 10.71 2.93
N GLY A 44 9.25 11.54 3.57
CA GLY A 44 9.74 12.73 4.28
C GLY A 44 10.70 12.40 5.43
N ALA A 45 10.35 11.42 6.27
CA ALA A 45 11.16 11.00 7.41
C ALA A 45 12.51 10.35 7.04
N LEU A 46 12.63 9.78 5.85
CA LEU A 46 13.90 9.28 5.32
C LEU A 46 14.86 10.43 5.02
N THR A 47 14.37 11.52 4.44
CA THR A 47 15.18 12.70 4.07
C THR A 47 15.42 13.63 5.25
N ASP A 48 14.41 13.90 6.08
CA ASP A 48 14.48 14.82 7.21
C ASP A 48 14.42 14.08 8.57
N PRO A 49 15.50 14.08 9.37
CA PRO A 49 15.52 13.51 10.71
C PRO A 49 14.49 14.11 11.67
N ALA A 50 14.09 15.38 11.50
CA ALA A 50 13.11 16.02 12.38
C ALA A 50 11.73 15.37 12.25
N GLN A 51 11.38 14.89 11.07
CA GLN A 51 10.09 14.24 10.78
C GLN A 51 9.98 12.81 11.34
N GLN A 52 11.09 12.22 11.80
CA GLN A 52 11.08 10.88 12.39
C GLN A 52 10.43 10.84 13.77
N GLN A 53 10.36 11.97 14.50
CA GLN A 53 9.84 12.01 15.87
C GLN A 53 8.35 11.62 15.97
N ASN A 54 7.60 11.81 14.89
CA ASN A 54 6.17 11.49 14.80
C ASN A 54 5.89 10.02 14.43
N LEU A 55 6.93 9.21 14.19
CA LEU A 55 6.80 7.80 13.86
C LEU A 55 6.94 6.91 15.09
N ASP A 56 6.28 5.76 15.06
CA ASP A 56 6.40 4.75 16.10
C ASP A 56 7.84 4.20 16.22
N ALA A 57 8.13 3.51 17.32
CA ALA A 57 9.47 3.01 17.61
C ALA A 57 9.96 1.97 16.58
N SER A 58 9.06 1.14 16.04
CA SER A 58 9.40 0.13 15.03
C SER A 58 9.79 0.81 13.71
N SER A 59 8.97 1.75 13.23
CA SER A 59 9.23 2.51 12.01
C SER A 59 10.55 3.29 12.07
N ARG A 60 10.85 3.95 13.20
CA ARG A 60 12.14 4.62 13.41
C ARG A 60 13.32 3.65 13.43
N GLY A 61 13.14 2.49 14.06
CA GLY A 61 14.16 1.44 14.09
C GLY A 61 14.54 0.96 12.69
N LEU A 62 13.53 0.70 11.85
CA LEU A 62 13.73 0.31 10.45
C LEU A 62 14.43 1.40 9.62
N ILE A 63 14.04 2.67 9.78
CA ILE A 63 14.71 3.79 9.10
C ILE A 63 16.20 3.85 9.48
N LYS A 64 16.53 3.70 10.77
CA LYS A 64 17.92 3.68 11.25
C LYS A 64 18.71 2.52 10.63
N GLN A 65 18.11 1.33 10.57
CA GLN A 65 18.72 0.16 9.96
C GLN A 65 19.01 0.37 8.47
N ILE A 66 18.02 0.86 7.71
CA ILE A 66 18.16 1.14 6.28
C ILE A 66 19.29 2.17 6.03
N LYS A 67 19.36 3.23 6.85
CA LYS A 67 20.45 4.22 6.74
C LYS A 67 21.83 3.61 7.01
N SER A 68 21.93 2.63 7.91
CA SER A 68 23.19 1.95 8.20
C SER A 68 23.68 1.10 7.02
N TRP A 69 22.77 0.41 6.33
CA TRP A 69 23.08 -0.38 5.14
C TRP A 69 23.53 0.49 3.97
N ASN A 70 22.81 1.59 3.69
CA ASN A 70 23.19 2.52 2.62
C ASN A 70 24.58 3.15 2.83
N LYS A 71 25.02 3.28 4.09
CA LYS A 71 26.36 3.80 4.41
C LYS A 71 27.46 2.74 4.19
N GLN A 72 27.14 1.46 4.36
CA GLN A 72 28.06 0.34 4.12
C GLN A 72 28.26 0.07 2.62
N GLU A 73 27.25 0.28 1.79
CA GLU A 73 27.37 0.13 0.33
C GLU A 73 28.15 1.27 -0.35
N GLN A 74 28.37 2.39 0.35
CA GLN A 74 29.14 3.55 -0.16
C GLN A 74 30.62 3.53 0.26
N THR A 75 31.04 2.58 1.11
CA THR A 75 32.44 2.31 1.50
C THR A 75 32.96 1.07 0.81
#